data_AF-A0A544TGQ8-F1
#
_entry.id   AF-A0A544TGQ8-F1
#
_cell.length_a   1.000
_cell.length_b   1.000
_cell.length_c   1.000
_cell.angle_alpha   90.00
_cell.angle_beta   90.00
_cell.angle_gamma   90.00
#
_symmetry.space_group_name_H-M   'P 1'
#
loop_
_entity.id
_entity.type
_entity.pdbx_description
1 polymer ?
#
loop_
_entity_poly.entity_id
_entity_poly.type
_entity_poly.pdbx_seq_one_letter_code
_entity_poly.pdbx_strand_id
1 'polypeptide(L)'
;MKRFSLISIFFMLLGLLSFTVNWIIEGYFEPLILTGFIFILIGALFCFIAIFKKEAGSIKFITLTSFFVILFLVVWFEPFQVLRMMTWLKNVI
;
A
#
# COMPACT_ATOMS: atom_id res chain seq x y z
N MET A 1 -14.32 -3.79 -19.03
CA MET A 1 -13.23 -4.67 -18.55
C MET A 1 -12.76 -4.15 -17.20
N LYS A 2 -12.54 -5.03 -16.21
CA LYS A 2 -12.20 -4.64 -14.82
C LYS A 2 -10.68 -4.67 -14.56
N ARG A 3 -9.88 -4.33 -15.59
CA ARG A 3 -8.42 -4.56 -15.55
C ARG A 3 -7.76 -3.67 -14.50
N PHE A 4 -8.16 -2.39 -14.41
CA PHE A 4 -7.58 -1.47 -13.45
C PHE A 4 -7.98 -1.84 -12.01
N SER A 5 -9.24 -2.25 -11.80
CA SER A 5 -9.69 -2.74 -10.50
C SER A 5 -8.99 -4.03 -10.04
N LEU A 6 -8.55 -4.89 -10.97
CA LEU A 6 -7.82 -6.12 -10.62
C LEU A 6 -6.36 -5.82 -10.32
N ILE A 7 -5.74 -4.94 -11.11
CA ILE A 7 -4.37 -4.47 -10.88
C ILE A 7 -4.25 -3.75 -9.54
N SER A 8 -5.23 -2.90 -9.17
CA SER A 8 -5.21 -2.22 -7.87
C SER A 8 -5.24 -3.18 -6.70
N ILE A 9 -6.08 -4.23 -6.77
CA ILE A 9 -6.13 -5.29 -5.75
C ILE A 9 -4.80 -6.00 -5.63
N PHE A 10 -4.20 -6.38 -6.76
CA PHE A 10 -2.92 -7.07 -6.78
C PHE A 10 -1.82 -6.25 -6.10
N PHE A 11 -1.71 -4.96 -6.42
CA PHE A 11 -0.75 -4.06 -5.78
C PHE A 11 -1.04 -3.85 -4.29
N MET A 12 -2.31 -3.75 -3.88
CA MET A 12 -2.65 -3.64 -2.45
C MET A 12 -2.27 -4.90 -1.67
N LEU A 13 -2.50 -6.07 -2.24
CA LEU A 13 -2.09 -7.35 -1.64
C LEU A 13 -0.57 -7.45 -1.49
N LEU A 14 0.18 -7.06 -2.52
CA LEU A 14 1.65 -7.03 -2.45
C LEU A 14 2.15 -6.04 -1.39
N GLY A 15 1.57 -4.85 -1.35
CA GLY A 15 1.90 -3.86 -0.33
C GLY A 15 1.67 -4.38 1.09
N LEU A 16 0.48 -4.94 1.34
CA LEU A 16 0.12 -5.53 2.64
C LEU A 16 1.04 -6.70 3.03
N LEU A 17 1.40 -7.55 2.06
CA LEU A 17 2.34 -8.64 2.28
C LEU A 17 3.71 -8.12 2.72
N SER A 18 4.23 -7.06 2.09
CA SER A 18 5.52 -6.45 2.50
C SER A 18 5.49 -5.97 3.96
N PHE A 19 4.41 -5.31 4.39
CA PHE A 19 4.26 -4.88 5.78
C PHE A 19 4.15 -6.07 6.74
N THR A 20 3.37 -7.09 6.39
CA THR A 20 3.20 -8.30 7.21
C THR A 20 4.53 -9.05 7.37
N VAL A 21 5.30 -9.20 6.28
CA VAL A 21 6.62 -9.84 6.32
C VAL A 21 7.58 -9.04 7.18
N ASN A 22 7.61 -7.71 7.05
CA ASN A 22 8.45 -6.86 7.89
C ASN A 22 8.10 -7.00 9.38
N TRP A 23 6.83 -7.20 9.72
CA TRP A 23 6.40 -7.38 11.11
C TRP A 23 6.83 -8.73 11.69
N ILE A 24 6.90 -9.79 10.89
CA ILE A 24 7.28 -11.13 11.34
C ILE A 24 8.80 -11.27 11.54
N ILE A 25 9.60 -10.54 10.77
CA ILE A 25 11.07 -10.61 10.85
C ILE A 25 11.54 -9.88 12.12
N GLU A 26 12.46 -10.49 12.90
CA GLU A 26 13.05 -9.91 14.12
C GLU A 26 13.96 -8.68 13.86
N GLY A 27 13.86 -8.06 12.68
CA GLY A 27 14.62 -6.89 12.25
C GLY A 27 13.80 -6.02 11.31
N TYR A 28 13.98 -4.70 11.44
CA TYR A 28 13.33 -3.73 10.54
C TYR A 28 14.09 -3.69 9.23
N PHE A 29 13.43 -4.00 8.11
CA PHE A 29 14.05 -3.97 6.79
C PHE A 29 13.48 -2.83 5.96
N GLU A 30 14.17 -1.68 6.01
CA GLU A 30 13.74 -0.41 5.41
C GLU A 30 13.37 -0.50 3.93
N PRO A 31 14.14 -1.20 3.06
CA PRO A 31 13.82 -1.30 1.64
C PRO A 31 12.48 -2.02 1.38
N LEU A 32 12.14 -3.01 2.18
CA LEU A 32 10.89 -3.77 2.05
C LEU A 32 9.67 -2.92 2.41
N ILE A 33 9.82 -2.07 3.43
CA ILE A 33 8.76 -1.15 3.84
C ILE A 33 8.55 -0.07 2.79
N LEU A 34 9.63 0.49 2.24
CA LEU A 34 9.56 1.48 1.17
C LEU A 34 8.86 0.90 -0.08
N THR A 35 9.26 -0.30 -0.49
CA THR A 35 8.61 -0.98 -1.64
C THR A 35 7.15 -1.32 -1.35
N GLY A 36 6.82 -1.75 -0.13
CA GLY A 36 5.43 -1.95 0.31
C GLY A 36 4.60 -0.67 0.22
N PHE A 37 5.14 0.46 0.68
CA PHE A 37 4.47 1.76 0.61
C PHE A 37 4.23 2.20 -0.84
N ILE A 38 5.22 2.02 -1.72
CA ILE A 38 5.11 2.30 -3.16
C ILE A 38 4.01 1.43 -3.80
N PHE A 39 3.95 0.14 -3.48
CA PHE A 39 2.88 -0.72 -4.00
C PHE A 39 1.49 -0.29 -3.54
N ILE A 40 1.33 0.09 -2.27
CA ILE A 40 0.08 0.63 -1.76
C ILE A 40 -0.33 1.90 -2.52
N LEU A 41 0.60 2.83 -2.77
CA LEU A 41 0.34 4.05 -3.53
C LEU A 41 -0.04 3.77 -4.99
N ILE A 42 0.68 2.88 -5.67
CA ILE A 42 0.37 2.48 -7.04
C ILE A 42 -1.02 1.82 -7.10
N GLY A 43 -1.34 0.95 -6.15
CA GLY A 43 -2.66 0.32 -6.02
C GLY A 43 -3.78 1.37 -5.87
N ALA A 44 -3.55 2.40 -5.05
CA ALA A 44 -4.48 3.51 -4.90
C ALA A 44 -4.67 4.31 -6.19
N LEU A 45 -3.59 4.64 -6.90
CA LEU A 45 -3.65 5.33 -8.19
C LEU A 45 -4.50 4.55 -9.19
N PHE A 46 -4.28 3.23 -9.31
CA PHE A 46 -5.11 2.38 -10.18
C PHE A 46 -6.58 2.33 -9.74
N CYS A 47 -6.84 2.38 -8.43
CA CYS A 47 -8.18 2.46 -7.90
C CYS A 47 -8.89 3.76 -8.33
N PHE A 48 -8.21 4.92 -8.21
CA PHE A 48 -8.75 6.20 -8.70
C PHE A 48 -8.95 6.21 -10.21
N ILE A 49 -8.03 5.62 -10.99
CA ILE A 49 -8.18 5.47 -12.44
C ILE A 49 -9.41 4.62 -12.78
N ALA A 50 -9.66 3.53 -12.04
CA ALA A 50 -10.84 2.68 -12.24
C ALA A 50 -12.16 3.42 -11.94
N ILE A 51 -12.16 4.29 -10.92
CA ILE A 51 -13.29 5.17 -10.59
C ILE A 51 -13.52 6.18 -11.72
N PHE A 52 -12.46 6.85 -12.17
CA PHE A 52 -12.52 7.86 -13.24
C PHE A 52 -13.00 7.26 -14.57
N LYS A 53 -12.52 6.06 -14.92
CA LYS A 53 -12.97 5.30 -16.10
C LYS A 53 -14.35 4.67 -15.94
N LYS A 54 -15.05 4.92 -14.83
CA LYS A 54 -16.38 4.39 -14.52
C LYS A 54 -16.45 2.87 -14.71
N GLU A 55 -15.42 2.12 -14.29
CA GLU A 55 -15.46 0.66 -14.36
C GLU A 55 -16.69 0.14 -13.60
N ALA A 56 -17.41 -0.80 -14.21
CA ALA A 56 -18.64 -1.35 -13.65
C ALA A 56 -18.34 -2.29 -12.46
N GLY A 57 -19.08 -2.12 -11.37
CA GLY A 57 -19.02 -2.96 -10.17
C GLY A 57 -18.56 -2.23 -8.91
N SER A 58 -18.88 -2.83 -7.77
CA SER A 58 -18.58 -2.27 -6.44
C SER A 58 -17.13 -2.51 -5.98
N ILE A 59 -16.36 -3.31 -6.72
CA ILE A 59 -14.99 -3.70 -6.37
C ILE A 59 -14.10 -2.46 -6.18
N LYS A 60 -14.24 -1.43 -7.03
CA LYS A 60 -13.52 -0.16 -6.90
C LYS A 60 -13.71 0.54 -5.56
N PHE A 61 -14.89 0.44 -4.96
CA PHE A 61 -15.16 1.04 -3.65
C PHE A 61 -14.59 0.19 -2.52
N ILE A 62 -14.67 -1.15 -2.64
CA ILE A 62 -14.05 -2.08 -1.68
C ILE A 62 -12.53 -1.85 -1.65
N THR A 63 -11.90 -1.72 -2.82
CA THR A 63 -10.46 -1.46 -2.93
C THR A 63 -10.06 -0.11 -2.36
N LEU A 64 -10.88 0.93 -2.56
CA LEU A 64 -10.64 2.24 -1.95
C LEU A 64 -10.79 2.19 -0.42
N THR A 65 -11.81 1.52 0.10
CA THR A 65 -11.98 1.35 1.55
C THR A 65 -10.82 0.55 2.14
N SER A 66 -10.39 -0.54 1.50
CA SER A 66 -9.27 -1.34 1.98
C SER A 66 -7.97 -0.54 2.03
N PHE A 67 -7.74 0.38 1.08
CA PHE A 67 -6.60 1.28 1.12
C PHE A 67 -6.54 2.10 2.41
N PHE A 68 -7.65 2.75 2.77
CA PHE A 68 -7.72 3.56 3.99
C PHE A 68 -7.58 2.70 5.25
N VAL A 69 -8.17 1.50 5.27
CA VAL A 69 -8.02 0.56 6.38
C VAL A 69 -6.57 0.13 6.56
N ILE A 70 -5.86 -0.23 5.47
CA ILE A 70 -4.45 -0.63 5.53
C ILE A 70 -3.59 0.53 6.04
N LEU A 71 -3.77 1.74 5.50
CA LEU A 71 -3.03 2.92 5.98
C LEU A 71 -3.30 3.20 7.46
N PHE A 72 -4.56 3.08 7.90
CA PHE A 72 -4.91 3.25 9.29
C PHE A 72 -4.18 2.23 10.19
N LEU A 73 -4.18 0.95 9.81
CA LEU A 73 -3.48 -0.09 10.56
C LEU A 73 -1.96 0.17 10.62
N VAL A 74 -1.35 0.57 9.51
CA VAL A 74 0.08 0.90 9.46
C VAL A 74 0.41 2.04 10.43
N VAL A 75 -0.35 3.13 10.39
CA VAL A 75 -0.15 4.27 11.29
C VAL A 75 -0.46 3.93 12.75
N TRP A 76 -1.42 3.02 13.00
CA TRP A 76 -1.80 2.61 14.34
C TRP A 76 -0.76 1.72 15.02
N PHE A 77 -0.26 0.70 14.30
CA PHE A 77 0.72 -0.24 14.86
C PHE A 77 2.13 0.36 14.89
N GLU A 78 2.52 1.12 13.87
CA GLU A 78 3.85 1.72 13.78
C GLU A 78 3.76 3.22 13.40
N PRO A 79 3.38 4.11 14.33
CA PRO A 79 3.17 5.53 14.05
C PRO A 79 4.41 6.25 13.52
N PHE A 80 5.60 5.77 13.89
CA PHE A 80 6.88 6.34 13.47
C PHE A 80 7.47 5.68 12.21
N GLN A 81 6.77 4.72 11.59
CA GLN A 81 7.29 3.95 10.45
C GLN A 81 7.65 4.86 9.28
N VAL A 82 6.78 5.81 8.96
CA VAL A 82 7.00 6.80 7.88
C VAL A 82 8.22 7.67 8.18
N LEU A 83 8.37 8.13 9.43
CA LEU A 83 9.51 8.95 9.84
C LEU A 83 10.82 8.16 9.76
N ARG A 84 10.83 6.91 10.25
CA ARG A 84 12.00 6.02 10.18
C ARG A 84 12.41 5.77 8.73
N MET A 85 11.46 5.49 7.86
CA MET A 85 11.69 5.31 6.43
C MET A 85 12.29 6.57 5.79
N MET A 86 11.74 7.76 6.09
CA MET A 86 12.27 9.04 5.59
C MET A 86 13.70 9.32 6.08
N THR A 87 13.99 9.03 7.35
CA THR A 87 15.35 9.21 7.90
C THR A 87 16.36 8.26 7.28
N TRP A 88 15.98 7.01 7.04
CA TRP A 88 16.83 6.05 6.36
C TRP A 88 17.09 6.47 4.91
N LEU A 89 16.04 6.87 4.17
CA LEU A 89 16.17 7.31 2.78
C LEU A 89 17.12 8.51 2.67
N LYS A 90 17.02 9.46 3.60
CA LYS A 90 17.95 10.60 3.69
C LYS A 90 19.40 10.18 3.94
N ASN A 91 19.62 9.10 4.68
CA ASN A 91 20.96 8.63 5.02
C ASN A 91 21.61 7.81 3.90
N VAL A 92 20.79 7.26 2.98
CA VAL A 92 21.24 6.47 1.82
C VAL A 92 21.56 7.36 0.61
N ILE A 93 20.87 8.50 0.47
CA ILE A 93 21.09 9.52 -0.58
C ILE A 93 22.16 10.52 -0.14
#